data_AF-A0AAD7X4N7-F1
#
_entry.id   AF-A0AAD7X4N7-F1
#
_cell.length_a   1.000
_cell.length_b   1.000
_cell.length_c   1.000
_cell.angle_alpha   90.00
_cell.angle_beta   90.00
_cell.angle_gamma   90.00
#
_symmetry.space_group_name_H-M   'P 1'
#
loop_
_entity.id
_entity.type
_entity.pdbx_description
1 polymer ?
#
loop_
_entity_poly.entity_id
_entity_poly.type
_entity_poly.pdbx_seq_one_letter_code
_entity_poly.pdbx_strand_id
1 'polypeptide(L)'
;MPPINLDLAAVAESERSSPSPASVKVPTCIVVSSRHGRINLNLFEIQPGRSIDLNVETRHGKIVLLLPPTYDGPLMFQTRYASSVTFLPEFAARTRTLRATDRETLVVCTAPSASGAPSMPTPSLETETGDRALVRTRHGRIIVGISGLDRIEDAAVNGNLFQKLGELFEVGGKLLGRYVEGHASALERKLTEKSAVLTRALDDMKAVAPDGRGAFGNK
;
A
#
# COMPACT_ATOMS: atom_id res chain seq x y z
N MET A 1 18.04 -2.59 28.57
CA MET A 1 18.22 -1.57 27.51
C MET A 1 17.20 -0.47 27.76
N PRO A 2 17.65 0.79 27.87
CA PRO A 2 16.73 1.92 27.96
C PRO A 2 15.86 2.03 26.69
N PRO A 3 14.65 2.61 26.79
CA PRO A 3 13.83 2.88 25.62
C PRO A 3 14.45 3.97 24.74
N ILE A 4 14.26 3.85 23.42
CA ILE A 4 14.55 4.92 22.45
C ILE A 4 13.26 5.70 22.27
N ASN A 5 13.28 7.00 22.58
CA ASN A 5 12.16 7.92 22.37
C ASN A 5 12.59 8.99 21.39
N LEU A 6 11.82 9.16 20.30
CA LEU A 6 12.11 10.12 19.24
C LEU A 6 10.84 10.90 18.91
N ASP A 7 10.91 12.22 19.04
CA ASP A 7 9.90 13.16 18.58
C ASP A 7 10.48 13.92 17.37
N LEU A 8 9.88 13.74 16.20
CA LEU A 8 10.46 14.16 14.91
C LEU A 8 9.47 14.99 14.09
N ALA A 9 10.02 15.90 13.29
CA ALA A 9 9.33 16.60 12.22
C ALA A 9 10.23 16.68 10.97
N ALA A 10 9.63 16.56 9.79
CA ALA A 10 10.34 16.79 8.52
C ALA A 10 10.09 18.22 8.04
N VAL A 11 11.14 19.06 8.13
CA VAL A 11 11.08 20.50 7.85
C VAL A 11 11.81 20.83 6.54
N ALA A 12 11.26 21.74 5.74
CA ALA A 12 11.91 22.24 4.54
C ALA A 12 12.92 23.35 4.87
N GLU A 13 14.13 23.24 4.30
CA GLU A 13 15.26 24.15 4.57
C GLU A 13 15.07 25.58 4.03
N SER A 14 14.02 25.88 3.25
CA SER A 14 13.79 27.22 2.71
C SER A 14 12.33 27.48 2.32
N GLU A 15 11.73 28.49 2.93
CA GLU A 15 10.40 29.05 2.58
C GLU A 15 10.40 29.85 1.26
N ARG A 16 11.54 29.94 0.54
CA ARG A 16 11.72 30.91 -0.55
C ARG A 16 11.16 30.53 -1.91
N SER A 17 10.53 29.37 -2.05
CA SER A 17 9.77 29.04 -3.26
C SER A 17 8.50 28.35 -2.85
N SER A 18 7.37 29.05 -2.98
CA SER A 18 6.05 28.42 -2.94
C SER A 18 6.08 27.16 -3.81
N PRO A 19 5.87 25.96 -3.26
CA PRO A 19 5.95 24.74 -4.04
C PRO A 19 4.88 24.81 -5.12
N SER A 20 5.31 24.81 -6.39
CA SER A 20 4.41 24.54 -7.50
C SER A 20 3.70 23.20 -7.20
N PRO A 21 2.40 23.06 -7.46
CA PRO A 21 1.66 21.81 -7.21
C PRO A 21 2.20 20.60 -8.01
N ALA A 22 3.12 20.83 -8.95
CA ALA A 22 3.84 19.80 -9.69
C ALA A 22 5.29 19.56 -9.21
N SER A 23 5.70 20.17 -8.09
CA SER A 23 7.09 20.04 -7.59
C SER A 23 7.34 18.67 -6.95
N VAL A 24 8.47 18.07 -7.31
CA VAL A 24 8.97 16.80 -6.77
C VAL A 24 9.20 16.97 -5.27
N LYS A 25 8.52 16.18 -4.44
CA LYS A 25 8.75 16.15 -3.00
C LYS A 25 10.18 15.69 -2.71
N VAL A 26 10.88 16.37 -1.80
CA VAL A 26 12.22 15.97 -1.38
C VAL A 26 12.10 14.90 -0.29
N PRO A 27 12.63 13.68 -0.52
CA PRO A 27 12.51 12.61 0.45
C PRO A 27 13.41 12.83 1.65
N THR A 28 12.89 12.54 2.84
CA THR A 28 13.60 12.54 4.12
C THR A 28 13.67 11.11 4.63
N CYS A 29 14.87 10.54 4.66
CA CYS A 29 15.08 9.17 5.12
C CYS A 29 15.34 9.15 6.62
N ILE A 30 14.54 8.37 7.35
CA ILE A 30 14.67 8.20 8.80
C ILE A 30 14.85 6.71 9.08
N VAL A 31 15.98 6.33 9.67
CA VAL A 31 16.29 4.94 10.02
C VAL A 31 16.49 4.81 11.51
N VAL A 32 15.69 3.96 12.14
CA VAL A 32 15.77 3.68 13.58
C VAL A 32 15.84 2.18 13.78
N SER A 33 16.91 1.71 14.43
CA SER A 33 17.08 0.28 14.69
C SER A 33 17.53 0.01 16.12
N SER A 34 17.03 -1.08 16.69
CA SER A 34 17.49 -1.59 17.98
C SER A 34 17.42 -3.10 18.07
N ARG A 35 18.45 -3.73 18.60
CA ARG A 35 18.43 -5.20 18.81
C ARG A 35 17.47 -5.58 19.94
N HIS A 36 17.43 -4.79 21.01
CA HIS A 36 16.63 -5.05 22.21
C HIS A 36 16.16 -3.74 22.81
N GLY A 37 14.88 -3.64 23.16
CA GLY A 37 14.34 -2.46 23.83
C GLY A 37 13.05 -1.97 23.19
N ARG A 38 12.49 -0.90 23.74
CA ARG A 38 11.28 -0.27 23.19
C ARG A 38 11.69 0.90 22.31
N ILE A 39 11.02 1.06 21.18
CA ILE A 39 11.17 2.21 20.29
C ILE A 39 9.83 2.94 20.32
N ASN A 40 9.82 4.18 20.78
CA ASN A 40 8.69 5.09 20.68
C ASN A 40 9.07 6.18 19.70
N LEU A 41 8.44 6.18 18.53
CA LEU A 41 8.66 7.16 17.48
C LEU A 41 7.37 7.93 17.27
N ASN A 42 7.43 9.23 17.47
CA ASN A 42 6.34 10.16 17.24
C ASN A 42 6.75 11.16 16.17
N LEU A 43 6.25 10.94 14.96
CA LEU A 43 6.41 11.86 13.85
C LEU A 43 5.17 12.74 13.82
N PHE A 44 5.29 13.98 14.26
CA PHE A 44 4.13 14.85 14.48
C PHE A 44 3.86 15.80 13.30
N GLU A 45 4.85 16.04 12.43
CA GLU A 45 4.69 16.94 11.28
C GLU A 45 5.54 16.53 10.06
N ILE A 46 4.97 16.67 8.87
CA ILE A 46 5.66 16.65 7.58
C ILE A 46 5.30 17.96 6.87
N GLN A 47 6.29 18.81 6.63
CA GLN A 47 6.05 20.05 5.90
C GLN A 47 5.73 19.79 4.42
N PRO A 48 4.92 20.65 3.78
CA PRO A 48 4.67 20.59 2.35
C PRO A 48 5.99 20.58 1.54
N GLY A 49 6.01 19.80 0.46
CA GLY A 49 7.21 19.63 -0.38
C GLY A 49 8.24 18.64 0.17
N ARG A 50 7.98 18.03 1.33
CA ARG A 50 8.74 16.87 1.84
C ARG A 50 7.91 15.59 1.71
N SER A 51 8.63 14.48 1.54
CA SER A 51 8.10 13.14 1.77
C SER A 51 8.99 12.42 2.77
N ILE A 52 8.45 11.41 3.42
CA ILE A 52 9.21 10.59 4.38
C ILE A 52 9.43 9.19 3.85
N ASP A 53 10.64 8.68 4.05
CA ASP A 53 10.97 7.26 3.93
C ASP A 53 11.44 6.76 5.30
N LEU A 54 10.53 6.13 6.04
CA LEU A 54 10.73 5.71 7.41
C LEU A 54 11.04 4.22 7.48
N ASN A 55 12.16 3.85 8.11
CA ASN A 55 12.53 2.46 8.38
C ASN A 55 12.78 2.26 9.88
N VAL A 56 11.92 1.49 10.54
CA VAL A 56 12.00 1.21 11.98
C VAL A 56 12.09 -0.29 12.21
N GLU A 57 13.19 -0.76 12.81
CA GLU A 57 13.40 -2.18 13.10
C GLU A 57 13.72 -2.45 14.58
N THR A 58 13.11 -3.50 15.14
CA THR A 58 13.63 -4.12 16.36
C THR A 58 13.61 -5.64 16.36
N ARG A 59 14.63 -6.30 16.89
CA ARG A 59 14.59 -7.78 16.99
C ARG A 59 13.70 -8.24 18.14
N HIS A 60 13.81 -7.59 19.31
CA HIS A 60 13.04 -7.92 20.51
C HIS A 60 12.61 -6.63 21.21
N GLY A 61 11.35 -6.24 21.01
CA GLY A 61 10.94 -4.92 21.45
C GLY A 61 9.51 -4.55 21.09
N LYS A 62 8.95 -3.59 21.81
CA LYS A 62 7.71 -2.94 21.40
C LYS A 62 8.08 -1.73 20.53
N ILE A 63 7.50 -1.62 19.36
CA ILE A 63 7.55 -0.41 18.54
C ILE A 63 6.21 0.30 18.72
N VAL A 64 6.24 1.58 19.08
CA VAL A 64 5.11 2.50 19.01
C VAL A 64 5.45 3.53 17.96
N LEU A 65 4.64 3.62 16.91
CA LEU A 65 4.78 4.56 15.82
C LEU A 65 3.54 5.45 15.76
N LEU A 66 3.71 6.75 15.98
CA LEU A 66 2.67 7.75 15.74
C LEU A 66 3.05 8.53 14.49
N LEU A 67 2.19 8.48 13.48
CA LEU A 67 2.36 9.18 12.21
C LEU A 67 1.59 10.50 12.20
N PRO A 68 2.04 11.50 11.43
CA PRO A 68 1.36 12.78 11.40
C PRO A 68 0.00 12.63 10.70
N PRO A 69 -1.01 13.46 11.05
CA PRO A 69 -2.31 13.43 10.40
C PRO A 69 -2.27 13.66 8.87
N THR A 70 -1.18 14.26 8.39
CA THR A 70 -0.91 14.56 6.97
C THR A 70 -0.23 13.41 6.22
N TYR A 71 0.15 12.33 6.89
CA TYR A 71 0.78 11.18 6.25
C TYR A 71 -0.14 10.57 5.20
N ASP A 72 0.38 10.40 3.98
CA ASP A 72 -0.36 9.81 2.87
C ASP A 72 0.55 8.87 2.07
N GLY A 73 0.33 7.57 2.24
CA GLY A 73 1.16 6.57 1.56
C GLY A 73 1.08 5.15 2.13
N PRO A 74 1.84 4.21 1.53
CA PRO A 74 1.91 2.83 1.99
C PRO A 74 2.70 2.66 3.28
N LEU A 75 2.28 1.71 4.10
CA LEU A 75 3.04 1.19 5.24
C LEU A 75 3.16 -0.33 5.14
N MET A 76 4.38 -0.83 5.32
CA MET A 76 4.67 -2.26 5.36
C MET A 76 5.10 -2.68 6.77
N PHE A 77 4.40 -3.66 7.32
CA PHE A 77 4.72 -4.30 8.58
C PHE A 77 5.32 -5.68 8.33
N GLN A 78 6.52 -5.92 8.86
CA GLN A 78 7.15 -7.23 8.83
C GLN A 78 7.24 -7.79 10.24
N THR A 79 6.47 -8.84 10.53
CA THR A 79 6.40 -9.44 11.86
C THR A 79 6.53 -10.95 11.79
N ARG A 80 6.69 -11.64 12.92
CA ARG A 80 6.63 -13.11 12.94
C ARG A 80 5.19 -13.63 12.85
N TYR A 81 4.25 -12.86 13.37
CA TYR A 81 2.83 -13.17 13.42
C TYR A 81 2.02 -11.90 13.15
N ALA A 82 1.07 -11.96 12.21
CA ALA A 82 0.20 -10.82 11.88
C ALA A 82 -0.50 -10.18 13.09
N SER A 83 -0.84 -10.98 14.11
CA SER A 83 -1.43 -10.52 15.38
C SER A 83 -0.51 -9.64 16.24
N SER A 84 0.75 -9.47 15.83
CA SER A 84 1.73 -8.63 16.53
C SER A 84 1.59 -7.15 16.20
N VAL A 85 0.74 -6.79 15.24
CA VAL A 85 0.44 -5.41 14.85
C VAL A 85 -0.86 -4.97 15.51
N THR A 86 -0.95 -3.73 15.95
CA THR A 86 -2.18 -3.14 16.50
C THR A 86 -2.35 -1.74 15.96
N PHE A 87 -3.51 -1.49 15.36
CA PHE A 87 -3.88 -0.16 14.85
C PHE A 87 -4.70 0.56 15.90
N LEU A 88 -4.33 1.80 16.20
CA LEU A 88 -5.12 2.69 17.02
C LEU A 88 -6.32 3.23 16.22
N PRO A 89 -7.40 3.69 16.89
CA PRO A 89 -8.68 3.95 16.25
C PRO A 89 -8.64 4.89 15.03
N GLU A 90 -7.96 6.03 15.12
CA GLU A 90 -7.91 7.02 14.03
C GLU A 90 -7.06 6.52 12.87
N PHE A 91 -5.94 5.86 13.16
CA PHE A 91 -5.16 5.19 12.12
C PHE A 91 -5.95 4.09 11.42
N ALA A 92 -6.68 3.26 12.17
CA ALA A 92 -7.53 2.21 11.62
C ALA A 92 -8.64 2.78 10.71
N ALA A 93 -9.22 3.92 11.06
CA ALA A 93 -10.25 4.58 10.25
C ALA A 93 -9.72 5.12 8.91
N ARG A 94 -8.43 5.49 8.84
CA ARG A 94 -7.78 6.07 7.65
C ARG A 94 -7.04 5.05 6.80
N THR A 95 -7.01 3.79 7.21
CA THR A 95 -6.19 2.78 6.56
C THR A 95 -7.00 1.73 5.85
N ARG A 96 -6.44 1.27 4.74
CA ARG A 96 -6.93 0.13 3.99
C ARG A 96 -5.83 -0.89 3.84
N THR A 97 -6.08 -2.10 4.31
CA THR A 97 -5.14 -3.21 4.14
C THR A 97 -5.20 -3.71 2.69
N LEU A 98 -4.05 -3.69 2.02
CA LEU A 98 -3.90 -4.20 0.64
C LEU A 98 -3.55 -5.67 0.62
N ARG A 99 -2.68 -6.09 1.55
CA ARG A 99 -2.19 -7.47 1.65
C ARG A 99 -1.92 -7.82 3.10
N ALA A 100 -2.35 -8.99 3.53
CA ALA A 100 -2.02 -9.54 4.83
C ALA A 100 -1.59 -11.01 4.67
N THR A 101 -0.41 -11.32 5.18
CA THR A 101 0.14 -12.67 5.31
C THR A 101 0.60 -12.85 6.76
N ASP A 102 0.96 -14.07 7.15
CA ASP A 102 1.45 -14.33 8.51
C ASP A 102 2.67 -13.49 8.90
N ARG A 103 3.50 -13.12 7.92
CA ARG A 103 4.79 -12.43 8.13
C ARG A 103 4.83 -10.98 7.67
N GLU A 104 3.88 -10.58 6.85
CA GLU A 104 3.90 -9.30 6.16
C GLU A 104 2.47 -8.75 6.07
N THR A 105 2.30 -7.49 6.46
CA THR A 105 1.03 -6.76 6.29
C THR A 105 1.33 -5.43 5.60
N LEU A 106 0.75 -5.22 4.42
CA LEU A 106 0.84 -3.99 3.65
C LEU A 106 -0.49 -3.26 3.75
N VAL A 107 -0.44 -2.02 4.20
CA VAL A 107 -1.60 -1.12 4.29
C VAL A 107 -1.29 0.18 3.56
N VAL A 108 -2.34 0.90 3.16
CA VAL A 108 -2.23 2.30 2.71
C VAL A 108 -3.00 3.16 3.69
N CYS A 109 -2.36 4.22 4.17
CA CYS A 109 -2.99 5.26 4.98
C CYS A 109 -3.24 6.45 4.09
N THR A 110 -4.48 6.94 4.06
CA THR A 110 -4.87 8.13 3.30
C THR A 110 -5.08 9.31 4.22
N ALA A 111 -4.49 10.46 3.89
CA ALA A 111 -4.78 11.70 4.58
C ALA A 111 -6.27 12.09 4.39
N PRO A 112 -6.90 12.74 5.39
CA PRO A 112 -8.29 13.18 5.28
C PRO A 112 -8.42 14.20 4.15
N SER A 113 -9.19 13.88 3.11
CA SER A 113 -9.48 14.80 2.01
C SER A 113 -10.31 15.98 2.52
N ALA A 114 -9.83 17.21 2.30
CA ALA A 114 -10.56 18.44 2.61
C ALA A 114 -11.83 18.63 1.76
N SER A 115 -11.95 17.89 0.66
CA SER A 115 -13.14 17.85 -0.20
C SER A 115 -13.92 16.57 0.13
N GLY A 116 -15.14 16.73 0.66
CA GLY A 116 -16.06 15.63 1.02
C GLY A 116 -16.59 14.80 -0.16
N ALA A 117 -15.93 14.87 -1.32
CA ALA A 117 -16.16 13.93 -2.42
C ALA A 117 -15.41 12.63 -2.12
N PRO A 118 -16.06 11.45 -2.18
CA PRO A 118 -15.38 10.17 -2.11
C PRO A 118 -14.52 10.00 -3.37
N SER A 119 -13.31 10.54 -3.33
CA SER A 119 -12.29 10.20 -4.31
C SER A 119 -11.91 8.75 -4.04
N MET A 120 -12.31 7.86 -4.94
CA MET A 120 -11.79 6.50 -4.96
C MET A 120 -10.26 6.62 -5.06
N PRO A 121 -9.49 6.22 -4.04
CA PRO A 121 -8.04 6.28 -4.13
C PRO A 121 -7.63 5.28 -5.20
N THR A 122 -7.26 5.77 -6.38
CA THR A 122 -6.53 4.95 -7.36
C THR A 122 -5.24 4.53 -6.68
N PRO A 123 -4.99 3.23 -6.46
CA PRO A 123 -3.75 2.78 -5.85
C PRO A 123 -2.63 2.91 -6.87
N SER A 124 -2.12 4.13 -7.09
CA SER A 124 -0.87 4.35 -7.79
C SER A 124 0.27 4.02 -6.84
N LEU A 125 0.53 2.71 -6.71
CA LEU A 125 1.71 2.14 -6.04
C LEU A 125 3.04 2.67 -6.64
N GLU A 126 2.98 3.38 -7.77
CA GLU A 126 4.13 3.89 -8.54
C GLU A 126 4.46 5.36 -8.25
N THR A 127 3.84 5.99 -7.25
CA THR A 127 4.21 7.37 -6.91
C THR A 127 5.56 7.35 -6.18
N GLU A 128 6.66 7.56 -6.92
CA GLU A 128 8.04 7.64 -6.40
C GLU A 128 8.20 8.72 -5.31
N THR A 129 7.28 9.66 -5.23
CA THR A 129 7.36 10.86 -4.39
C THR A 129 6.46 10.83 -3.15
N GLY A 130 5.77 9.72 -2.85
CA GLY A 130 4.88 9.60 -1.69
C GLY A 130 5.59 9.27 -0.36
N ASP A 131 4.86 9.37 0.76
CA ASP A 131 5.35 8.92 2.06
C ASP A 131 5.42 7.39 2.11
N ARG A 132 6.41 6.84 2.79
CA ARG A 132 6.66 5.41 2.90
C ARG A 132 7.12 5.07 4.31
N ALA A 133 6.60 3.97 4.85
CA ALA A 133 7.07 3.44 6.12
C ALA A 133 7.23 1.92 6.07
N LEU A 134 8.38 1.44 6.53
CA LEU A 134 8.68 0.05 6.81
C LEU A 134 8.90 -0.11 8.32
N VAL A 135 8.10 -0.96 8.96
CA VAL A 135 8.24 -1.28 10.37
C VAL A 135 8.41 -2.77 10.54
N ARG A 136 9.51 -3.17 11.17
CA ARG A 136 9.90 -4.58 11.29
C ARG A 136 10.13 -4.98 12.74
N THR A 137 9.60 -6.15 13.11
CA THR A 137 9.97 -6.80 14.36
C THR A 137 10.01 -8.32 14.28
N ARG A 138 10.99 -8.97 14.92
CA ARG A 138 11.10 -10.44 14.89
C ARG A 138 10.27 -11.12 15.98
N HIS A 139 10.27 -10.57 17.19
CA HIS A 139 9.59 -11.17 18.36
C HIS A 139 8.77 -10.15 19.14
N GLY A 140 8.72 -8.92 18.65
CA GLY A 140 8.09 -7.80 19.31
C GLY A 140 6.64 -7.59 18.89
N ARG A 141 6.12 -6.43 19.30
CA ARG A 141 4.80 -5.94 18.91
C ARG A 141 4.93 -4.55 18.32
N ILE A 142 4.06 -4.22 17.37
CA ILE A 142 3.97 -2.92 16.73
C ILE A 142 2.62 -2.32 17.09
N ILE A 143 2.62 -1.08 17.57
CA ILE A 143 1.42 -0.25 17.71
C ILE A 143 1.59 0.94 16.78
N VAL A 144 0.57 1.22 15.97
CA VAL A 144 0.57 2.36 15.04
C VAL A 144 -0.65 3.23 15.27
N GLY A 145 -0.46 4.54 15.30
CA GLY A 145 -1.52 5.53 15.43
C GLY A 145 -1.21 6.83 14.69
N ILE A 146 -2.14 7.78 14.81
CA ILE A 146 -1.99 9.17 14.35
C ILE A 146 -1.60 10.07 15.52
N SER A 147 -0.50 10.80 15.37
CA SER A 147 0.00 11.76 16.35
C SER A 147 -1.04 12.84 16.65
N GLY A 148 -1.22 13.13 17.93
CA GLY A 148 -2.19 14.12 18.44
C GLY A 148 -3.66 13.68 18.40
N LEU A 149 -4.01 12.59 17.70
CA LEU A 149 -5.39 12.10 17.60
C LEU A 149 -5.58 10.78 18.36
N ASP A 150 -4.65 9.83 18.20
CA ASP A 150 -4.70 8.54 18.88
C ASP A 150 -3.99 8.58 20.24
N ARG A 151 -4.55 7.87 21.23
CA ARG A 151 -3.91 7.65 22.54
C ARG A 151 -3.42 6.20 22.64
N ILE A 152 -2.21 6.01 23.16
CA ILE A 152 -1.61 4.67 23.29
C ILE A 152 -2.39 3.79 24.28
N GLU A 153 -3.07 4.41 25.25
CA GLU A 153 -3.95 3.73 26.21
C GLU A 153 -5.10 2.99 25.51
N ASP A 154 -5.57 3.50 24.37
CA ASP A 154 -6.63 2.88 23.57
C ASP A 154 -6.18 1.55 22.94
N ALA A 155 -4.87 1.30 22.85
CA ALA A 155 -4.35 0.02 22.39
C ALA A 155 -4.68 -1.13 23.35
N ALA A 156 -4.77 -0.84 24.65
CA ALA A 156 -4.98 -1.86 25.68
C ALA A 156 -6.44 -2.34 25.72
N VAL A 157 -7.37 -1.51 25.28
CA VAL A 157 -8.82 -1.81 25.25
C VAL A 157 -9.18 -2.68 24.03
N ASN A 158 -8.34 -2.67 23.00
CA ASN A 158 -8.68 -3.13 21.65
C ASN A 158 -8.00 -4.44 21.21
N GLY A 159 -7.62 -5.32 22.14
CA GLY A 159 -7.03 -6.64 21.86
C GLY A 159 -7.81 -7.54 20.88
N ASN A 160 -9.02 -7.14 20.45
CA ASN A 160 -9.93 -7.87 19.58
C ASN A 160 -10.17 -7.19 18.20
N LEU A 161 -9.46 -6.11 17.85
CA LEU A 161 -9.71 -5.39 16.59
C LEU A 161 -9.22 -6.16 15.35
N PHE A 162 -8.19 -7.00 15.46
CA PHE A 162 -7.80 -7.90 14.37
C PHE A 162 -8.77 -9.08 14.17
N GLN A 163 -9.52 -9.50 15.20
CA GLN A 163 -10.64 -10.44 15.02
C GLN A 163 -11.77 -9.77 14.23
N LYS A 164 -12.09 -8.50 14.55
CA LYS A 164 -13.10 -7.73 13.80
C LYS A 164 -12.67 -7.35 12.38
N LEU A 165 -11.39 -7.05 12.17
CA LEU A 165 -10.81 -6.88 10.83
C LEU A 165 -10.77 -8.21 10.06
N GLY A 166 -10.55 -9.34 10.73
CA GLY A 166 -10.70 -10.68 10.15
C GLY A 166 -12.11 -10.95 9.65
N GLU A 167 -13.14 -10.60 10.43
CA GLU A 167 -14.54 -10.68 10.02
C GLU A 167 -14.87 -9.73 8.85
N LEU A 168 -14.34 -8.50 8.86
CA LEU A 168 -14.49 -7.55 7.75
C LEU A 168 -13.75 -8.00 6.48
N PHE A 169 -12.61 -8.70 6.63
CA PHE A 169 -11.84 -9.30 5.54
C PHE A 169 -12.52 -10.52 4.94
N GLU A 170 -13.21 -11.33 5.74
CA GLU A 170 -13.98 -12.44 5.23
C GLU A 170 -15.14 -11.96 4.34
N VAL A 171 -15.71 -10.80 4.69
CA VAL A 171 -16.77 -10.15 3.91
C VAL A 171 -16.19 -9.40 2.69
N GLY A 172 -15.09 -8.66 2.86
CA GLY A 172 -14.43 -7.88 1.80
C GLY A 172 -13.67 -8.72 0.77
N GLY A 173 -13.06 -9.83 1.20
CA GLY A 173 -12.36 -10.79 0.35
C GLY A 173 -13.29 -11.56 -0.58
N LYS A 174 -14.52 -11.88 -0.12
CA LYS A 174 -15.57 -12.48 -0.97
C LYS A 174 -16.04 -11.49 -2.06
N LEU A 175 -16.11 -10.20 -1.76
CA LEU A 175 -16.46 -9.15 -2.72
C LEU A 175 -15.35 -8.90 -3.74
N LEU A 176 -14.09 -8.83 -3.30
CA LEU A 176 -12.95 -8.68 -4.22
C LEU A 176 -12.76 -9.92 -5.10
N GLY A 177 -12.94 -11.12 -4.53
CA GLY A 177 -12.91 -12.39 -5.26
C GLY A 177 -13.94 -12.42 -6.39
N ARG A 178 -15.20 -12.04 -6.10
CA ARG A 178 -16.25 -11.93 -7.12
C ARG A 178 -15.97 -10.86 -8.18
N TYR A 179 -15.33 -9.74 -7.80
CA TYR A 179 -14.96 -8.70 -8.74
C TYR A 179 -13.86 -9.17 -9.71
N VAL A 180 -12.81 -9.81 -9.19
CA VAL A 180 -11.71 -10.36 -10.02
C VAL A 180 -12.21 -11.50 -10.90
N GLU A 181 -13.01 -12.41 -10.35
CA GLU A 181 -13.59 -13.54 -11.09
C GLU A 181 -14.54 -13.05 -12.21
N GLY A 182 -15.39 -12.06 -11.92
CA GLY A 182 -16.23 -11.42 -12.93
C GLY A 182 -15.42 -10.73 -14.03
N HIS A 183 -14.30 -10.09 -13.66
CA HIS A 183 -13.45 -9.43 -14.64
C HIS A 183 -12.66 -10.42 -15.50
N ALA A 184 -12.22 -11.55 -14.94
CA ALA A 184 -11.55 -12.62 -15.64
C ALA A 184 -12.48 -13.30 -16.66
N SER A 185 -13.71 -13.66 -16.26
CA SER A 185 -14.70 -14.25 -17.18
C SER A 185 -15.09 -13.30 -18.31
N ALA A 186 -15.17 -11.99 -18.05
CA ALA A 186 -15.44 -11.00 -19.09
C ALA A 186 -14.27 -10.88 -20.10
N LEU A 187 -13.04 -11.09 -19.65
CA LEU A 187 -11.85 -11.03 -20.48
C LEU A 187 -11.70 -12.30 -21.33
N GLU A 188 -11.97 -13.47 -20.77
CA GLU A 188 -12.03 -14.74 -21.50
C GLU A 188 -13.10 -14.74 -22.59
N ARG A 189 -14.27 -14.15 -22.32
CA ARG A 189 -15.34 -14.01 -23.32
C ARG A 189 -14.93 -13.10 -24.48
N LYS A 190 -14.25 -11.99 -24.20
CA LYS A 190 -13.73 -11.09 -25.25
C LYS A 190 -12.60 -11.74 -26.06
N LEU A 191 -11.76 -12.56 -25.44
CA LEU A 191 -10.67 -13.28 -26.12
C LEU A 191 -11.22 -14.36 -27.05
N THR A 192 -12.20 -15.14 -26.60
CA THR A 192 -12.83 -16.20 -27.40
C THR A 192 -13.63 -15.64 -28.58
N GLU A 193 -14.33 -14.52 -28.39
CA GLU A 193 -15.00 -13.81 -29.49
C GLU A 193 -13.99 -13.32 -30.54
N LYS A 194 -12.87 -12.71 -30.12
CA LYS A 194 -11.82 -12.27 -31.03
C LYS A 194 -11.14 -13.42 -31.77
N SER A 195 -10.89 -14.55 -31.11
CA SER A 195 -10.27 -15.71 -31.76
C SER A 195 -11.19 -16.34 -32.81
N ALA A 196 -12.51 -16.36 -32.56
CA ALA A 196 -13.49 -16.86 -33.54
C ALA A 196 -13.54 -15.97 -34.80
N VAL A 197 -13.47 -14.65 -34.64
CA VAL A 197 -13.43 -13.70 -35.76
C VAL A 197 -12.15 -13.87 -36.58
N LEU A 198 -10.99 -14.01 -35.92
CA LEU A 198 -9.71 -14.21 -36.60
C LEU A 198 -9.66 -15.53 -37.39
N THR A 199 -10.25 -16.59 -36.85
CA THR A 199 -10.28 -17.90 -37.53
C THR A 199 -11.10 -17.82 -38.82
N ARG A 200 -12.27 -17.16 -38.78
CA ARG A 200 -13.10 -16.94 -39.99
C ARG A 200 -12.37 -16.11 -41.03
N ALA A 201 -11.70 -15.03 -40.62
CA ALA A 201 -10.93 -14.20 -41.54
C ALA A 201 -9.77 -14.98 -42.20
N LEU A 202 -9.14 -15.90 -41.48
CA LEU A 202 -8.06 -16.74 -42.01
C LEU A 202 -8.58 -17.76 -43.04
N ASP A 203 -9.76 -18.35 -42.80
CA ASP A 203 -10.39 -19.29 -43.72
C ASP A 203 -10.86 -18.59 -45.00
N ASP A 204 -11.40 -17.37 -44.89
CA ASP A 204 -11.76 -16.53 -46.05
C ASP A 204 -10.51 -16.17 -46.89
N MET A 205 -9.38 -15.86 -46.26
CA MET A 205 -8.12 -15.58 -46.98
C MET A 205 -7.57 -16.82 -47.70
N LYS A 206 -7.72 -18.02 -47.14
CA LYS A 206 -7.30 -19.27 -47.80
C LYS A 206 -8.19 -19.63 -48.99
N ALA A 207 -9.47 -19.29 -48.94
CA ALA A 207 -10.39 -19.51 -50.06
C ALA A 207 -10.11 -18.61 -51.28
N VAL A 208 -9.36 -17.52 -51.10
CA VAL A 208 -9.05 -16.51 -52.14
C VAL A 208 -7.66 -16.72 -52.78
N ALA A 209 -6.95 -17.83 -52.50
CA ALA A 209 -5.73 -18.18 -53.21
C ALA A 209 -6.05 -19.04 -54.46
N PRO A 210 -6.18 -18.47 -55.67
CA PRO A 210 -6.34 -19.25 -56.88
C PRO A 210 -5.04 -20.03 -57.19
N ASP A 211 -5.27 -21.27 -57.59
CA ASP A 211 -4.30 -22.29 -57.97
C ASP A 211 -3.45 -21.81 -59.16
N GLY A 212 -2.36 -21.11 -58.87
CA GLY A 212 -1.38 -20.63 -59.84
C GLY A 212 -0.45 -21.74 -60.33
N ARG A 213 -0.99 -22.68 -61.12
CA ARG A 213 -0.17 -23.55 -61.99
C ARG A 213 0.40 -22.71 -63.12
N GLY A 214 1.72 -22.74 -63.30
CA GLY A 214 2.37 -22.13 -64.44
C GLY A 214 3.73 -22.76 -64.70
N ALA A 215 3.74 -23.76 -65.55
CA ALA A 215 4.88 -24.55 -65.98
C ALA A 215 6.08 -23.73 -66.49
N PHE A 216 7.29 -24.15 -66.12
CA PHE A 216 8.47 -24.00 -66.97
C PHE A 216 9.25 -25.31 -66.95
N GLY A 217 8.96 -26.14 -67.95
CA GLY A 217 9.69 -27.35 -68.26
C GLY A 217 10.16 -27.33 -69.71
N ASN A 218 11.46 -27.58 -69.85
CA ASN A 218 12.18 -28.17 -70.97
C ASN A 218 12.67 -27.32 -72.16
N LYS A 219 14.02 -27.33 -72.21
CA LYS A 219 14.93 -27.65 -73.32
C LYS A 219 15.16 -26.59 -74.40
#